data_AF-A0A812F451-F1
#
_entry.id   AF-A0A812F451-F1
#
_cell.length_a   1.000
_cell.length_b   1.000
_cell.length_c   1.000
_cell.angle_alpha   90.00
_cell.angle_beta   90.00
_cell.angle_gamma   90.00
#
_symmetry.space_group_name_H-M   'P 1'
#
loop_
_entity.id
_entity.type
_entity.pdbx_description
1 polymer ?
#
loop_
_entity_poly.entity_id
_entity_poly.type
_entity_poly.pdbx_seq_one_letter_code
_entity_poly.pdbx_strand_id
1 'polypeptide(L)'
;MEFVRKVSSDDYIIITNRLRSDFHLLFYRENDPSTLETFRIPTQVGKLTITYLKNGTLIVRGDDKTREFQYVVDTIRNVMEYDLS
;
A
#
# COMPACT_ATOMS: atom_id res chain seq x y z
N MET A 1 6.00 6.17 -10.68
CA MET A 1 5.93 7.02 -9.48
C MET A 1 6.12 6.16 -8.23
N GLU A 2 6.63 6.77 -7.15
CA GLU A 2 6.75 6.14 -5.84
C GLU A 2 6.12 7.06 -4.78
N PHE A 3 5.28 6.50 -3.91
CA PHE A 3 4.77 7.15 -2.71
C PHE A 3 5.29 6.39 -1.49
N VAL A 4 5.88 7.11 -0.53
CA VAL A 4 6.52 6.53 0.66
C VAL A 4 5.99 7.21 1.91
N ARG A 5 5.64 6.42 2.92
CA ARG A 5 5.16 6.94 4.19
C ARG A 5 5.51 6.04 5.36
N LYS A 6 5.62 6.63 6.55
CA LYS A 6 5.63 5.88 7.81
C LYS A 6 4.21 5.56 8.21
N VAL A 7 3.96 4.30 8.53
CA VAL A 7 2.66 3.72 8.85
C VAL A 7 2.87 2.76 10.01
N SER A 8 2.05 2.87 11.06
CA SER A 8 2.11 1.92 12.17
C SER A 8 1.63 0.53 11.73
N SER A 9 1.90 -0.51 12.51
CA SER A 9 1.40 -1.84 12.17
C SER A 9 -0.13 -1.93 12.23
N ASP A 10 -0.76 -1.16 13.14
CA ASP A 10 -2.22 -1.11 13.27
C ASP A 10 -2.85 -0.39 12.06
N ASP A 11 -2.30 0.75 11.66
CA ASP A 11 -2.73 1.46 10.44
C ASP A 11 -2.55 0.61 9.20
N TYR A 12 -1.43 -0.13 9.12
CA TYR A 12 -1.19 -1.03 7.99
C TYR A 12 -2.28 -2.10 7.88
N ILE A 13 -2.74 -2.65 9.00
CA ILE A 13 -3.86 -3.61 9.03
C ILE A 13 -5.15 -2.93 8.55
N ILE A 14 -5.43 -1.69 8.99
CA ILE A 14 -6.63 -0.95 8.54
C ILE A 14 -6.56 -0.67 7.04
N ILE A 15 -5.44 -0.17 6.55
CA ILE A 15 -5.21 0.13 5.12
C ILE A 15 -5.37 -1.13 4.30
N THR A 16 -4.70 -2.23 4.66
CA THR A 16 -4.79 -3.49 3.89
C THR A 16 -6.20 -4.06 3.91
N ASN A 17 -6.94 -3.97 5.02
CA ASN A 17 -8.34 -4.40 5.09
C ASN A 17 -9.25 -3.57 4.17
N ARG A 18 -9.08 -2.25 4.12
CA ARG A 18 -9.81 -1.38 3.18
C ARG A 18 -9.46 -1.72 1.73
N LEU A 19 -8.17 -1.89 1.41
CA LEU A 19 -7.77 -2.25 0.06
C LEU A 19 -8.27 -3.63 -0.37
N ARG A 20 -8.43 -4.59 0.56
CA ARG A 20 -8.99 -5.92 0.27
C ARG A 20 -10.49 -5.89 -0.07
N SER A 21 -11.25 -4.90 0.40
CA SER A 21 -12.67 -4.79 0.01
C SER A 21 -12.83 -4.33 -1.44
N ASP A 22 -11.85 -3.57 -1.94
CA ASP A 22 -11.96 -2.88 -3.23
C ASP A 22 -11.12 -3.54 -4.33
N PHE A 23 -10.06 -4.27 -3.96
CA PHE A 23 -9.10 -4.86 -4.89
C PHE A 23 -8.78 -6.31 -4.60
N HIS A 24 -8.45 -7.04 -5.66
CA HIS A 24 -7.83 -8.35 -5.54
C HIS A 24 -6.32 -8.19 -5.27
N LEU A 25 -5.92 -8.37 -4.01
CA LEU A 25 -4.53 -8.26 -3.58
C LEU A 25 -3.76 -9.57 -3.82
N LEU A 26 -2.68 -9.49 -4.59
CA LEU A 26 -1.81 -10.63 -4.91
C LEU A 26 -0.55 -10.58 -4.04
N PHE A 27 -0.55 -11.31 -2.94
CA PHE A 27 0.58 -11.40 -2.00
C PHE A 27 1.69 -12.31 -2.54
N TYR A 28 2.94 -11.91 -2.33
CA TYR A 28 4.10 -12.73 -2.67
C TYR A 28 5.28 -12.43 -1.73
N ARG A 29 6.19 -13.40 -1.61
CA ARG A 29 7.41 -13.22 -0.81
C ARG A 29 8.47 -12.48 -1.62
N GLU A 30 9.04 -11.45 -1.02
CA GLU A 30 10.27 -10.85 -1.50
C GLU A 30 11.47 -11.41 -0.73
N ASN A 31 12.61 -11.50 -1.39
CA ASN A 31 13.85 -12.04 -0.80
C ASN A 31 14.59 -11.01 0.08
N ASP A 32 14.08 -9.79 0.18
CA ASP A 32 14.67 -8.75 1.02
C ASP A 32 14.30 -8.98 2.49
N PRO A 33 15.29 -9.19 3.40
CA PRO A 33 15.04 -9.47 4.80
C PRO A 33 14.45 -8.27 5.57
N SER A 34 14.46 -7.06 5.01
CA SER A 34 13.84 -5.88 5.59
C SER A 34 12.33 -5.80 5.30
N THR A 35 11.83 -6.60 4.36
CA THR A 35 10.41 -6.64 3.99
C THR A 35 9.61 -7.51 4.96
N LEU A 36 8.46 -7.00 5.40
CA LEU A 36 7.46 -7.79 6.12
C LEU A 36 6.48 -8.44 5.14
N GLU A 37 5.92 -7.64 4.24
CA GLU A 37 4.90 -8.09 3.30
C GLU A 37 4.93 -7.27 2.03
N THR A 38 4.74 -7.93 0.89
CA THR A 38 4.56 -7.27 -0.40
C THR A 38 3.37 -7.87 -1.12
N PHE A 39 2.57 -7.00 -1.72
CA PHE A 39 1.46 -7.40 -2.59
C PHE A 39 1.34 -6.51 -3.82
N ARG A 40 0.60 -7.01 -4.81
CA ARG A 40 0.28 -6.27 -6.04
C ARG A 40 -1.21 -6.10 -6.23
N ILE A 41 -1.56 -4.99 -6.84
CA ILE A 41 -2.89 -4.72 -7.39
C ILE A 41 -2.72 -4.64 -8.91
N PRO A 42 -3.33 -5.55 -9.70
CA PRO A 42 -3.40 -5.41 -11.14
C PRO A 42 -4.15 -4.13 -11.52
N THR A 43 -3.63 -3.37 -12.48
CA THR A 43 -4.29 -2.17 -13.01
C THR A 43 -4.48 -2.30 -14.51
N GLN A 44 -5.29 -1.41 -15.09
CA GLN A 44 -5.54 -1.43 -16.54
C GLN A 44 -4.27 -1.25 -17.40
N VAL A 45 -3.22 -0.62 -16.85
CA VAL A 45 -1.98 -0.30 -17.58
C VAL A 45 -0.75 -1.02 -16.99
N GLY A 46 -0.94 -1.94 -16.04
CA GLY A 46 0.15 -2.68 -15.42
C GLY A 46 -0.20 -3.17 -14.02
N LYS A 47 0.58 -2.74 -13.02
CA LYS A 47 0.39 -3.15 -11.63
C LYS A 47 0.89 -2.08 -10.67
N LEU A 48 0.24 -2.00 -9.51
CA LEU A 48 0.78 -1.35 -8.32
C LEU A 48 1.49 -2.39 -7.49
N THR A 49 2.65 -2.05 -6.95
CA THR A 49 3.36 -2.86 -5.96
C THR A 49 3.39 -2.10 -4.65
N ILE A 50 2.92 -2.75 -3.59
CA ILE A 50 2.87 -2.19 -2.25
C ILE A 50 3.74 -3.06 -1.36
N THR A 51 4.75 -2.45 -0.74
CA THR A 51 5.73 -3.12 0.13
C THR A 51 5.70 -2.48 1.51
N TYR A 52 5.53 -3.29 2.55
CA TYR A 52 5.63 -2.87 3.94
C TYR A 52 6.90 -3.43 4.57
N LEU A 53 7.72 -2.54 5.11
CA LEU A 53 9.03 -2.85 5.68
C LEU A 53 8.94 -2.99 7.20
N LYS A 54 9.86 -3.77 7.78
CA LYS A 54 9.99 -4.01 9.24
C LYS A 54 10.12 -2.75 10.07
N ASN A 55 10.61 -1.66 9.49
CA ASN A 55 10.76 -0.38 10.17
C ASN A 55 9.50 0.52 10.09
N GLY A 56 8.36 -0.01 9.64
CA GLY A 56 7.11 0.74 9.50
C GLY A 56 7.03 1.62 8.26
N THR A 57 7.92 1.43 7.27
CA THR A 57 7.82 2.15 5.99
C THR A 57 6.89 1.40 5.04
N LEU A 58 5.86 2.09 4.54
CA LEU A 58 5.01 1.64 3.45
C LEU A 58 5.43 2.32 2.15
N ILE A 59 5.66 1.53 1.11
CA ILE A 59 6.08 1.98 -0.21
C ILE A 59 5.02 1.55 -1.23
N VAL A 60 4.50 2.49 -2.01
CA VAL A 60 3.58 2.24 -3.12
C VAL A 60 4.26 2.65 -4.43
N ARG A 61 4.40 1.71 -5.36
CA ARG A 61 5.04 1.92 -6.67
C ARG A 61 4.09 1.58 -7.81
N GLY A 62 4.01 2.47 -8.79
CA GLY A 62 3.35 2.24 -10.07
C GLY A 62 3.09 3.52 -10.84
N ASP A 63 2.13 3.48 -11.76
CA ASP A 63 1.74 4.64 -12.59
C ASP A 63 0.74 5.52 -11.82
N ASP A 64 1.16 6.74 -11.49
CA ASP A 64 0.36 7.72 -10.74
C ASP A 64 -0.78 8.33 -11.54
N LYS A 65 -0.82 8.13 -12.86
CA LYS A 65 -1.96 8.55 -13.67
C LYS A 65 -3.14 7.58 -13.58
N THR A 66 -2.96 6.44 -12.92
CA THR A 66 -4.02 5.43 -12.74
C THR A 66 -4.93 5.79 -11.57
N ARG A 67 -6.22 5.45 -11.72
CA ARG A 67 -7.21 5.65 -10.64
C ARG A 67 -6.87 4.81 -9.42
N GLU A 68 -6.35 3.61 -9.66
CA GLU A 68 -5.94 2.68 -8.62
C GLU A 68 -4.80 3.25 -7.77
N PHE A 69 -3.80 3.92 -8.39
CA PHE A 69 -2.72 4.55 -7.64
C PHE A 69 -3.26 5.65 -6.74
N GLN A 70 -4.09 6.54 -7.30
CA GLN A 70 -4.67 7.66 -6.55
C GLN A 70 -5.55 7.14 -5.40
N TYR A 71 -6.39 6.14 -5.66
CA TYR A 71 -7.25 5.54 -4.63
C TYR A 71 -6.45 4.92 -3.48
N VAL A 72 -5.36 4.19 -3.79
CA VAL A 72 -4.49 3.60 -2.77
C VAL A 72 -3.84 4.69 -1.92
N VAL A 73 -3.31 5.74 -2.55
CA VAL A 73 -2.69 6.86 -1.83
C VAL A 73 -3.70 7.60 -0.95
N ASP A 74 -4.90 7.86 -1.46
CA ASP A 74 -5.95 8.53 -0.70
C ASP A 74 -6.46 7.66 0.46
N THR A 75 -6.56 6.35 0.28
CA THR A 75 -6.87 5.40 1.37
C THR A 75 -5.84 5.49 2.48
N ILE A 76 -4.55 5.53 2.13
CA ILE A 76 -3.45 5.66 3.11
C ILE A 76 -3.55 7.01 3.83
N ARG A 77 -3.73 8.11 3.10
CA ARG A 77 -3.86 9.45 3.69
C ARG A 77 -5.02 9.55 4.66
N ASN A 78 -6.19 9.04 4.24
CA ASN A 78 -7.38 9.03 5.08
C ASN A 78 -7.13 8.30 6.38
N VAL A 79 -6.58 7.08 6.36
CA VAL A 79 -6.31 6.33 7.61
C VAL A 79 -5.40 7.12 8.55
N MET A 80 -4.34 7.76 8.02
CA MET A 80 -3.43 8.54 8.85
C MET A 80 -4.02 9.86 9.38
N GLU A 81 -4.96 10.48 8.65
CA GLU A 81 -5.61 11.72 9.10
C GLU A 81 -6.64 11.46 10.21
N TYR A 82 -7.29 10.28 10.20
CA TYR A 82 -8.18 9.85 11.28
C TYR A 82 -7.46 9.64 12.63
N ASP A 83 -6.15 9.38 12.60
CA ASP A 83 -5.34 9.20 13.82
C ASP A 83 -4.98 10.52 14.51
N LEU A 84 -5.27 11.67 13.88
CA LEU A 84 -5.01 13.02 14.40
C LEU A 84 -6.26 13.73 14.96
N SER A 85 -7.43 13.08 14.94
CA SER A 85 -8.71 13.60 15.48
C SER A 85 -9.10 12.91 16.78
#